data_AF-A0A1F6S2C3-F1
#
_entry.id   AF-A0A1F6S2C3-F1
#
_cell.length_a   1.000
_cell.length_b   1.000
_cell.length_c   1.000
_cell.angle_alpha   90.00
_cell.angle_beta   90.00
_cell.angle_gamma   90.00
#
_symmetry.space_group_name_H-M   'P 1'
#
loop_
_entity.id
_entity.type
_entity.pdbx_description
1 polymer ?
#
loop_
_entity_poly.entity_id
_entity_poly.type
_entity_poly.pdbx_seq_one_letter_code
_entity_poly.pdbx_strand_id
1 'polypeptide(L)'
;MMTFENAELLINAVIILSSLLAVVYTLGVVWRVEKKLDLSYKLFLIAILAFFASILIEILNPIQDSLMELAANLMKMLFAVFFLAGVSTMRNMIRRIDGEKKDFSFDKFRDK
;
A
#
# COMPACT_ATOMS: atom_id res chain seq x y z
N MET A 1 25.23 -20.22 -16.25
CA MET A 1 23.91 -20.73 -15.83
C MET A 1 23.70 -20.57 -14.32
N MET A 2 24.66 -21.01 -13.48
CA MET A 2 24.62 -20.89 -12.00
C MET A 2 24.53 -19.46 -11.43
N THR A 3 24.87 -18.41 -12.19
CA THR A 3 24.83 -17.01 -11.73
C THR A 3 23.44 -16.38 -11.77
N PHE A 4 22.59 -16.75 -12.73
CA PHE A 4 21.27 -16.15 -12.92
C PHE A 4 20.27 -16.65 -11.88
N GLU A 5 20.29 -17.95 -11.59
CA GLU A 5 19.43 -18.58 -10.58
C GLU A 5 19.70 -18.05 -9.17
N ASN A 6 20.98 -17.88 -8.82
CA ASN A 6 21.38 -17.25 -7.56
C ASN A 6 20.94 -15.77 -7.47
N ALA A 7 20.95 -15.04 -8.59
CA ALA A 7 20.52 -13.65 -8.63
C ALA A 7 18.99 -13.53 -8.45
N GLU A 8 18.21 -14.40 -9.09
CA GLU A 8 16.76 -14.45 -8.94
C GLU A 8 16.35 -14.75 -7.49
N LEU A 9 17.02 -15.72 -6.85
CA LEU A 9 16.77 -16.06 -5.46
C LEU A 9 17.08 -14.89 -4.51
N LEU A 10 18.18 -14.17 -4.75
CA LEU A 10 18.52 -12.96 -3.99
C LEU A 10 17.48 -11.84 -4.18
N ILE A 11 17.04 -11.59 -5.41
CA ILE A 11 16.02 -10.58 -5.70
C ILE A 11 14.71 -10.93 -4.98
N ASN A 12 14.26 -12.18 -5.06
CA ASN A 12 13.05 -12.64 -4.39
C ASN A 12 13.16 -12.52 -2.86
N ALA A 13 14.32 -12.86 -2.28
CA ALA A 13 14.56 -12.67 -0.86
C ALA A 13 14.48 -11.19 -0.44
N VAL A 14 15.07 -10.29 -1.22
CA VAL A 14 15.01 -8.84 -0.98
C VAL A 14 13.56 -8.32 -1.10
N ILE A 15 12.81 -8.77 -2.10
CA ILE A 15 11.40 -8.41 -2.29
C ILE A 15 10.56 -8.84 -1.08
N ILE A 16 10.70 -10.08 -0.61
CA ILE A 16 9.95 -10.59 0.55
C ILE A 16 10.31 -9.81 1.81
N LEU A 17 11.62 -9.62 2.08
CA LEU A 17 12.10 -8.93 3.28
C LEU A 17 11.64 -7.46 3.30
N SER A 18 11.79 -6.75 2.18
CA SER A 18 11.36 -5.36 2.06
C SER A 18 9.83 -5.22 2.19
N SER A 19 9.06 -6.15 1.61
CA SER A 19 7.60 -6.16 1.73
C SER A 19 7.14 -6.41 3.18
N LEU A 20 7.78 -7.35 3.88
CA LEU A 20 7.49 -7.64 5.28
C LEU A 20 7.84 -6.45 6.19
N LEU A 21 8.99 -5.81 5.96
CA LEU A 21 9.34 -4.56 6.65
C LEU A 21 8.30 -3.47 6.36
N ALA A 22 7.87 -3.31 5.11
CA ALA A 22 6.84 -2.33 4.75
C ALA A 22 5.53 -2.56 5.50
N VAL A 23 5.10 -3.83 5.66
CA VAL A 23 3.93 -4.18 6.49
C VAL A 23 4.16 -3.75 7.94
N VAL A 24 5.27 -4.14 8.56
CA VAL A 24 5.56 -3.85 9.97
C VAL A 24 5.61 -2.34 10.25
N TYR A 25 6.33 -1.59 9.43
CA TYR A 25 6.44 -0.14 9.58
C TYR A 25 5.09 0.54 9.38
N THR A 26 4.33 0.14 8.36
CA THR A 26 3.02 0.76 8.08
C THR A 26 2.02 0.42 9.19
N LEU A 27 2.02 -0.82 9.72
CA LEU A 27 1.23 -1.19 10.90
C LEU A 27 1.59 -0.34 12.11
N GLY A 28 2.89 -0.14 12.38
CA GLY A 28 3.35 0.71 13.47
C GLY A 28 2.85 2.15 13.36
N VAL A 29 2.78 2.69 12.14
CA VAL A 29 2.22 4.03 11.89
C VAL A 29 0.69 4.02 12.10
N VAL A 30 -0.03 3.07 11.51
CA VAL A 30 -1.50 2.95 11.68
C VAL A 30 -1.88 2.84 13.16
N TRP A 31 -1.08 2.12 13.97
CA TRP A 31 -1.33 1.98 15.40
C TRP A 31 -1.13 3.29 16.19
N ARG A 32 -0.26 4.20 15.71
CA ARG A 32 0.11 5.44 16.41
C ARG A 32 -0.67 6.66 15.96
N VAL A 33 -1.28 6.64 14.77
CA VAL A 33 -1.83 7.83 14.14
C VAL A 33 -3.34 7.98 14.41
N GLU A 34 -3.78 9.21 14.76
CA GLU A 34 -5.19 9.53 14.96
C GLU A 34 -5.88 10.23 13.76
N LYS A 35 -7.16 9.91 13.59
CA LYS A 35 -8.20 10.58 12.76
C LYS A 35 -7.96 10.67 11.24
N LYS A 36 -7.28 11.71 10.74
CA LYS A 36 -7.28 12.04 9.30
C LYS A 36 -6.10 11.43 8.56
N LEU A 37 -4.94 11.39 9.21
CA LEU A 37 -3.73 10.77 8.67
C LEU A 37 -3.88 9.22 8.68
N ASP A 38 -4.65 8.71 9.64
CA ASP A 38 -5.00 7.29 9.83
C ASP A 38 -5.61 6.63 8.58
N LEU A 39 -6.55 7.31 7.89
CA LEU A 39 -7.19 6.73 6.71
C LEU A 39 -6.19 6.47 5.57
N SER A 40 -5.28 7.41 5.30
CA SER A 40 -4.28 7.25 4.22
C SER A 40 -3.32 6.09 4.51
N TYR A 41 -2.86 5.97 5.77
CA TYR A 41 -1.98 4.88 6.18
C TYR A 41 -2.69 3.52 6.22
N LYS A 42 -3.98 3.46 6.54
CA LYS A 42 -4.80 2.24 6.41
C LYS A 42 -4.93 1.80 4.95
N LEU A 43 -5.13 2.73 4.02
CA LEU A 43 -5.17 2.43 2.59
C LEU A 43 -3.80 1.92 2.10
N PHE A 44 -2.70 2.56 2.53
CA PHE A 44 -1.36 2.06 2.23
C PHE A 44 -1.10 0.68 2.82
N LEU A 45 -1.55 0.41 4.04
CA LEU A 45 -1.41 -0.91 4.67
C LEU A 45 -2.14 -1.98 3.85
N ILE A 46 -3.38 -1.74 3.45
CA ILE A 46 -4.15 -2.68 2.60
C ILE A 46 -3.43 -2.89 1.27
N ALA A 47 -2.90 -1.82 0.65
CA ALA A 47 -2.14 -1.93 -0.59
C ALA A 47 -0.92 -2.83 -0.42
N ILE A 48 -0.10 -2.60 0.61
CA ILE A 48 1.12 -3.37 0.89
C ILE A 48 0.77 -4.83 1.19
N LEU A 49 -0.31 -5.09 1.94
CA LEU A 49 -0.77 -6.46 2.20
C LEU A 49 -1.22 -7.17 0.91
N ALA A 50 -1.94 -6.48 0.02
CA ALA A 50 -2.34 -7.04 -1.27
C ALA A 50 -1.11 -7.34 -2.14
N PHE A 51 -0.13 -6.43 -2.18
CA PHE A 51 1.12 -6.66 -2.89
C PHE A 51 1.89 -7.86 -2.32
N PHE A 52 2.03 -7.94 -1.00
CA PHE A 52 2.68 -9.05 -0.32
C PHE A 52 1.96 -10.37 -0.61
N ALA A 53 0.62 -10.39 -0.57
CA ALA A 53 -0.16 -11.56 -0.95
C ALA A 53 0.08 -11.98 -2.41
N SER A 54 0.21 -11.03 -3.34
CA SER A 54 0.53 -11.35 -4.74
C SER A 54 1.87 -12.07 -4.89
N ILE A 55 2.90 -11.63 -4.15
CA ILE A 55 4.22 -12.26 -4.13
C ILE A 55 4.12 -13.69 -3.59
N LEU A 56 3.37 -13.90 -2.49
CA LEU A 56 3.18 -15.23 -1.93
C LEU A 56 2.46 -16.16 -2.90
N ILE A 57 1.43 -15.67 -3.60
CA ILE A 57 0.71 -16.49 -4.60
C ILE A 57 1.65 -16.89 -5.74
N GLU A 58 2.49 -15.97 -6.23
CA GLU A 58 3.45 -16.25 -7.31
C GLU A 58 4.51 -17.27 -6.90
N ILE A 59 5.07 -17.14 -5.69
CA ILE A 59 6.04 -18.11 -5.15
C ILE A 59 5.40 -19.50 -4.95
N LEU A 60 4.14 -19.53 -4.52
CA LEU A 60 3.42 -20.79 -4.31
C LEU A 60 2.87 -21.40 -5.61
N ASN A 61 3.05 -20.75 -6.77
CA ASN A 61 2.60 -21.23 -8.07
C ASN A 61 3.75 -21.69 -8.99
N PRO A 62 4.52 -22.74 -8.64
CA PRO A 62 5.65 -23.19 -9.45
C PRO A 62 5.23 -23.80 -10.79
N ILE A 63 3.96 -24.18 -10.96
CA ILE A 63 3.43 -24.85 -12.15
C ILE A 63 2.75 -23.85 -13.11
N GLN A 64 2.73 -22.55 -12.79
CA GLN A 64 2.05 -21.52 -13.58
C GLN A 64 0.57 -21.84 -13.83
N ASP A 65 -0.12 -22.27 -12.77
CA ASP A 65 -1.57 -22.44 -12.79
C ASP A 65 -2.26 -21.10 -13.09
N SER A 66 -3.19 -21.11 -14.04
CA SER A 66 -3.83 -19.91 -14.57
C SER A 66 -4.77 -19.23 -13.57
N LEU A 67 -5.37 -19.99 -12.64
CA LEU A 67 -6.20 -19.40 -11.58
C LEU A 67 -5.34 -18.69 -10.54
N MET A 68 -4.20 -19.28 -10.16
CA MET A 68 -3.26 -18.63 -9.26
C MET A 68 -2.62 -17.39 -9.88
N GLU A 69 -2.28 -17.42 -11.17
CA GLU A 69 -1.80 -16.24 -11.89
C GLU A 69 -2.85 -15.13 -11.93
N LEU A 70 -4.11 -15.47 -12.23
CA LEU A 70 -5.22 -14.51 -12.17
C LEU A 70 -5.37 -13.92 -10.76
N ALA A 71 -5.29 -14.74 -9.71
CA ALA A 71 -5.36 -14.29 -8.32
C ALA A 71 -4.21 -13.33 -7.97
N ALA A 72 -2.97 -13.62 -8.39
CA ALA A 72 -1.83 -12.72 -8.20
C ALA A 72 -2.03 -11.38 -8.91
N ASN A 73 -2.52 -11.41 -10.16
CA ASN A 73 -2.82 -10.20 -10.93
C ASN A 73 -3.94 -9.36 -10.31
N LEU A 74 -4.98 -10.00 -9.76
CA LEU A 74 -6.04 -9.31 -9.01
C LEU A 74 -5.48 -8.64 -7.75
N MET A 75 -4.58 -9.30 -7.03
CA MET A 75 -3.92 -8.71 -5.86
C MET A 75 -3.02 -7.52 -6.24
N LYS A 76 -2.32 -7.58 -7.38
CA LYS A 76 -1.56 -6.44 -7.93
C LYS A 76 -2.45 -5.27 -8.32
N MET A 77 -3.61 -5.55 -8.94
CA MET A 77 -4.62 -4.53 -9.23
C MET A 77 -5.13 -3.88 -7.94
N LEU A 78 -5.40 -4.69 -6.92
CA LEU A 78 -5.86 -4.22 -5.62
C LEU A 78 -4.82 -3.32 -4.95
N PHE A 79 -3.54 -3.70 -5.01
CA PHE A 79 -2.42 -2.85 -4.60
C PHE A 79 -2.47 -1.50 -5.32
N ALA A 80 -2.55 -1.48 -6.66
CA ALA A 80 -2.54 -0.24 -7.42
C ALA A 80 -3.71 0.69 -7.05
N VAL A 81 -4.91 0.14 -6.91
CA VAL A 81 -6.12 0.90 -6.53
C VAL A 81 -5.98 1.51 -5.13
N PHE A 82 -5.61 0.71 -4.13
CA PHE A 82 -5.50 1.21 -2.76
C PHE A 82 -4.30 2.14 -2.57
N PHE A 83 -3.19 1.88 -3.26
CA PHE A 83 -2.04 2.77 -3.25
C PHE A 83 -2.40 4.14 -3.80
N LEU A 84 -3.07 4.20 -4.96
CA LEU A 84 -3.56 5.46 -5.54
C LEU A 84 -4.58 6.17 -4.63
N ALA A 85 -5.47 5.43 -3.98
CA ALA A 85 -6.39 5.98 -3.00
C ALA A 85 -5.66 6.57 -1.78
N GLY A 86 -4.64 5.87 -1.27
CA GLY A 86 -3.76 6.34 -0.18
C GLY A 86 -3.02 7.63 -0.56
N VAL A 87 -2.41 7.68 -1.74
CA VAL A 87 -1.75 8.89 -2.26
C VAL A 87 -2.74 10.04 -2.42
N SER A 88 -3.93 9.77 -2.97
CA SER A 88 -4.95 10.79 -3.20
C SER A 88 -5.51 11.36 -1.90
N THR A 89 -5.72 10.53 -0.88
CA THR A 89 -6.15 10.98 0.45
C THR A 89 -5.07 11.80 1.14
N MET A 90 -3.82 11.35 1.11
CA MET A 90 -2.68 12.09 1.65
C MET A 90 -2.50 13.45 0.96
N ARG A 91 -2.56 13.50 -0.37
CA ARG A 91 -2.53 14.74 -1.16
C ARG A 91 -3.64 15.69 -0.75
N ASN A 92 -4.88 15.19 -0.63
CA ASN A 92 -6.01 16.01 -0.21
C ASN A 92 -5.85 16.55 1.22
N MET A 93 -5.22 15.79 2.11
CA MET A 93 -4.93 16.24 3.47
C MET A 93 -3.88 17.35 3.48
N ILE A 94 -2.77 17.18 2.75
CA ILE A 94 -1.72 18.21 2.61
C ILE A 94 -2.31 19.52 2.08
N ARG A 95 -3.13 19.46 1.02
CA ARG A 95 -3.80 20.65 0.45
C ARG A 95 -4.73 21.37 1.44
N ARG A 96 -5.29 20.67 2.43
CA ARG A 96 -6.08 21.30 3.50
C ARG A 96 -5.18 21.96 4.55
N ILE A 97 -4.04 21.34 4.86
CA ILE A 97 -3.03 21.92 5.78
C ILE A 97 -2.44 23.20 5.17
N ASP A 98 -2.17 23.18 3.85
CA ASP A 98 -1.64 24.34 3.11
C ASP A 98 -2.68 25.45 2.88
N GLY A 99 -3.92 25.27 3.34
CA GLY A 99 -4.97 26.28 3.24
C GLY A 99 -5.61 26.45 1.85
N GLU A 100 -5.26 25.61 0.87
CA GLU A 100 -5.87 25.67 -0.48
C GLU A 100 -7.37 25.32 -0.48
N LYS A 101 -7.81 24.53 0.49
CA LYS A 101 -9.22 24.18 0.69
C LYS A 101 -9.70 24.75 2.02
N LYS A 102 -10.40 25.89 1.98
CA LYS A 102 -11.22 26.35 3.11
C LYS A 102 -12.25 25.26 3.41
N ASP A 103 -12.13 24.60 4.57
CA ASP A 103 -13.17 23.69 5.04
C ASP A 103 -14.45 24.53 5.22
N PHE A 104 -15.46 24.28 4.38
CA PHE A 104 -16.79 24.93 4.45
C PHE A 104 -17.46 24.82 5.83
N SER A 105 -16.94 24.00 6.74
CA SER A 105 -17.44 23.86 8.11
C SER A 105 -16.89 24.89 9.09
N PHE A 106 -15.75 25.54 8.81
CA PHE A 106 -15.14 26.51 9.73
C PHE A 106 -15.62 27.95 9.50
N ASP A 107 -16.08 28.30 8.29
CA ASP A 107 -16.60 29.64 8.03
C ASP A 107 -17.98 29.88 8.66
N LYS A 108 -18.77 28.82 8.93
CA LYS A 108 -20.12 28.97 9.52
C LYS A 108 -20.13 29.36 11.00
N PHE A 109 -18.97 29.39 11.66
CA PHE A 109 -18.83 29.76 13.08
C PHE A 109 -18.00 31.04 13.29
N ARG A 110 -17.56 31.69 12.21
CA ARG A 110 -16.78 32.93 12.31
C ARG A 110 -17.61 34.21 12.13
N ASP A 111 -18.87 34.06 11.72
CA ASP A 111 -19.81 35.17 11.48
C ASP A 111 -20.94 35.23 12.54
N LYS A 112 -20.64 34.90 13.80
CA LYS A 112 -21.53 35.16 14.95
C LYS A 112 -20.82 35.94 16.04
#